data_AF-A0A9D9R5B8-F1
#
_entry.id   AF-A0A9D9R5B8-F1
#
_cell.length_a   1.000
_cell.length_b   1.000
_cell.length_c   1.000
_cell.angle_alpha   90.00
_cell.angle_beta   90.00
_cell.angle_gamma   90.00
#
_symmetry.space_group_name_H-M   'P 1'
#
loop_
_entity.id
_entity.type
_entity.pdbx_description
1 polymer ?
#
loop_
_entity_poly.entity_id
_entity_poly.type
_entity_poly.pdbx_seq_one_letter_code
_entity_poly.pdbx_strand_id
1 'polypeptide(L)'
;MLIALSVMLAVFAALMIFRQVHSRRQKAVAEIVAERLHVSDLEKYVDSEYSGRYVDAILCEELKSSMLDVYNRVCDVERRSRILMSYNPSIAKFKDDFENLHSIVDAHNNRFKDDKLREHKAFFDTVLAYPLDDQQRRSIVSEEQNCLVVSSAGSGKTSSIVGKVEYLIQKKHISPERILLISYTHKAAAELTERMPHPGLRGYTFHKLALDIISAQSKCKPSICDNTDAVFVRIYRELAHNADYRKCLVEYFADYSDLMELDEDEKSKNVRRLQLGESTDRRYCALFPDMDGNEVHVRSGEEKKICFLLTSLGVDFRYEEPYEHQVADERHVQYRPDFSIHYMDGGKPCRLYLEHFGVDEHGMVPTWFAKDRGLTYEEANERYNDG
;
A
#
# COMPACT_ATOMS: atom_id res chain seq x y z
N MET A 1 -40.23 -60.97 -49.54
CA MET A 1 -40.90 -60.86 -48.22
C MET A 1 -40.16 -61.59 -47.10
N LEU A 2 -39.84 -62.88 -47.23
CA LEU A 2 -39.17 -63.64 -46.15
C LEU A 2 -37.81 -63.10 -45.70
N ILE A 3 -36.96 -62.64 -46.63
CA ILE A 3 -35.64 -62.07 -46.29
C ILE A 3 -35.79 -60.79 -45.46
N ALA A 4 -36.69 -59.89 -45.88
CA ALA A 4 -36.96 -58.64 -45.16
C ALA A 4 -37.48 -58.90 -43.74
N LEU A 5 -38.36 -59.90 -43.55
CA LEU A 5 -38.88 -60.29 -42.24
C LEU A 5 -37.78 -60.87 -41.34
N SER A 6 -36.88 -61.70 -41.89
CA SER A 6 -35.75 -62.27 -41.15
C SER A 6 -34.73 -61.22 -40.71
N VAL A 7 -34.45 -60.24 -41.55
CA VAL A 7 -33.56 -59.11 -41.22
C VAL A 7 -34.22 -58.24 -40.14
N MET A 8 -35.52 -57.99 -40.23
CA MET A 8 -36.24 -57.21 -39.21
C MET A 8 -36.23 -57.91 -37.84
N LEU A 9 -36.43 -59.23 -37.81
CA LEU A 9 -36.36 -60.04 -36.59
C LEU A 9 -34.95 -60.08 -35.98
N ALA A 10 -33.91 -60.19 -36.81
CA ALA A 10 -32.52 -60.16 -36.36
C ALA A 10 -32.15 -58.79 -35.76
N VAL A 11 -32.58 -57.69 -36.39
CA VAL A 11 -32.39 -56.33 -35.87
C VAL A 11 -33.15 -56.15 -34.55
N PHE A 12 -34.38 -56.66 -34.45
CA PHE A 12 -35.18 -56.57 -33.22
C PHE A 12 -34.55 -57.39 -32.07
N ALA A 13 -34.09 -58.61 -32.34
CA ALA A 13 -33.40 -59.44 -31.37
C ALA A 13 -32.07 -58.80 -30.89
N ALA A 14 -31.30 -58.23 -31.83
CA ALA A 14 -30.07 -57.50 -31.51
C ALA A 14 -30.36 -56.26 -30.63
N LEU A 15 -31.42 -55.50 -30.94
CA LEU A 15 -31.87 -54.37 -30.12
C LEU A 15 -32.31 -54.81 -28.72
N MET A 16 -33.00 -55.96 -28.59
CA MET A 16 -33.43 -56.49 -27.30
C MET A 16 -32.24 -56.94 -26.44
N ILE A 17 -31.29 -57.70 -27.01
CA ILE A 17 -30.07 -58.13 -26.33
C ILE A 17 -29.25 -56.90 -25.91
N PHE A 18 -29.12 -55.92 -26.79
CA PHE A 18 -28.39 -54.68 -26.50
C PHE A 18 -29.06 -53.87 -25.38
N ARG A 19 -30.40 -53.76 -25.37
CA ARG A 19 -31.17 -53.17 -24.26
C ARG A 19 -30.94 -53.91 -22.93
N GLN A 20 -30.93 -55.24 -22.96
CA GLN A 20 -30.77 -56.06 -21.76
C GLN A 20 -29.35 -55.96 -21.17
N VAL A 21 -28.32 -55.98 -22.02
CA VAL A 21 -26.92 -55.77 -21.62
C VAL A 21 -26.73 -54.35 -21.06
N HIS A 22 -27.36 -53.34 -21.68
CA HIS A 22 -27.29 -51.96 -21.21
C HIS A 22 -27.96 -51.76 -19.85
N SER A 23 -29.17 -52.31 -19.66
CA SER A 23 -29.87 -52.27 -18.37
C SER A 23 -29.06 -52.92 -17.24
N ARG A 24 -28.39 -54.05 -17.52
CA ARG A 24 -27.48 -54.70 -16.55
C ARG A 24 -26.28 -53.81 -16.20
N ARG A 25 -25.68 -53.11 -17.17
CA ARG A 25 -24.58 -52.15 -16.93
C ARG A 25 -25.03 -50.93 -16.12
N GLN A 26 -26.21 -50.38 -16.39
CA GLN A 26 -26.78 -49.29 -15.59
C GLN A 26 -27.00 -49.70 -14.14
N LYS A 27 -27.50 -50.92 -13.89
CA LYS A 27 -27.61 -51.46 -12.54
C LYS A 27 -26.24 -51.62 -11.87
N ALA A 28 -25.26 -52.22 -12.55
CA ALA A 28 -23.92 -52.40 -12.00
C ALA A 28 -23.23 -51.06 -11.66
N VAL A 29 -23.39 -50.02 -12.48
CA VAL A 29 -22.83 -48.70 -12.16
C VAL A 29 -23.60 -48.01 -11.05
N ALA A 30 -24.93 -48.13 -11.00
CA ALA A 30 -25.72 -47.62 -9.89
C ALA A 30 -25.37 -48.33 -8.56
N GLU A 31 -25.09 -49.65 -8.61
CA GLU A 31 -24.57 -50.42 -7.49
C GLU A 31 -23.17 -49.95 -7.10
N ILE A 32 -22.26 -49.69 -8.04
CA ILE A 32 -20.92 -49.11 -7.72
C ILE A 32 -21.05 -47.73 -7.07
N VAL A 33 -21.95 -46.88 -7.56
CA VAL A 33 -22.24 -45.57 -6.93
C VAL A 33 -22.76 -45.79 -5.51
N ALA A 34 -23.71 -46.71 -5.31
CA ALA A 34 -24.26 -47.01 -4.00
C ALA A 34 -23.26 -47.70 -3.04
N GLU A 35 -22.37 -48.56 -3.54
CA GLU A 35 -21.38 -49.30 -2.75
C GLU A 35 -20.18 -48.45 -2.39
N ARG A 36 -19.65 -47.64 -3.32
CA ARG A 36 -18.47 -46.79 -3.06
C ARG A 36 -18.79 -45.53 -2.27
N LEU A 37 -20.01 -45.00 -2.39
CA LEU A 37 -20.37 -43.72 -1.77
C LEU A 37 -21.40 -43.86 -0.66
N HIS A 38 -21.97 -45.06 -0.44
CA HIS A 38 -23.09 -45.33 0.46
C HIS A 38 -24.35 -44.46 0.23
N VAL A 39 -24.32 -43.51 -0.72
CA VAL A 39 -25.37 -42.56 -1.03
C VAL A 39 -25.26 -42.11 -2.50
N SER A 40 -26.38 -42.09 -3.23
CA SER A 40 -26.48 -41.46 -4.56
C SER A 40 -26.66 -39.94 -4.51
N ASP A 41 -26.37 -39.33 -3.36
CA ASP A 41 -26.70 -37.95 -2.99
C ASP A 41 -25.48 -37.37 -2.28
N LEU A 42 -24.64 -36.63 -3.02
CA LEU A 42 -23.37 -36.16 -2.46
C LEU A 42 -23.59 -35.10 -1.39
N GLU A 43 -24.70 -34.36 -1.42
CA GLU A 43 -25.02 -33.40 -0.37
C GLU A 43 -25.15 -34.09 0.99
N LYS A 44 -25.94 -35.17 1.04
CA LYS A 44 -26.07 -35.97 2.27
C LYS A 44 -24.77 -36.63 2.68
N TYR A 45 -24.00 -37.11 1.70
CA TYR A 45 -22.70 -37.72 1.97
C TYR A 45 -21.75 -36.70 2.64
N VAL A 46 -21.57 -35.51 2.05
CA VAL A 46 -20.73 -34.44 2.62
C VAL A 46 -21.21 -34.06 4.02
N ASP A 47 -22.51 -33.85 4.22
CA ASP A 47 -23.06 -33.51 5.54
C ASP A 47 -22.85 -34.59 6.60
N SER A 48 -22.92 -35.86 6.20
CA SER A 48 -22.73 -37.00 7.12
C SER A 48 -21.26 -37.26 7.45
N GLU A 49 -20.40 -37.29 6.42
CA GLU A 49 -18.98 -37.61 6.54
C GLU A 49 -18.22 -36.48 7.25
N TYR A 50 -18.57 -35.23 6.93
CA TYR A 50 -17.94 -34.04 7.50
C TYR A 50 -18.81 -33.37 8.56
N SER A 51 -19.69 -34.14 9.20
CA SER A 51 -20.57 -33.61 10.26
C SER A 51 -19.75 -32.92 11.35
N GLY A 52 -20.02 -31.62 11.57
CA GLY A 52 -19.30 -30.81 12.56
C GLY A 52 -17.84 -30.52 12.19
N ARG A 53 -17.42 -30.71 10.94
CA ARG A 53 -16.08 -30.42 10.42
C ARG A 53 -16.17 -29.50 9.21
N TYR A 54 -15.24 -28.57 9.11
CA TYR A 54 -15.10 -27.71 7.94
C TYR A 54 -14.39 -28.45 6.79
N VAL A 55 -14.87 -28.28 5.56
CA VAL A 55 -14.25 -28.84 4.35
C VAL A 55 -13.50 -27.72 3.63
N ASP A 56 -12.19 -27.64 3.84
CA ASP A 56 -11.36 -26.64 3.16
C ASP A 56 -11.15 -26.96 1.67
N ALA A 57 -10.61 -25.99 0.93
CA ALA A 57 -10.39 -26.13 -0.51
C ALA A 57 -9.51 -27.34 -0.89
N ILE A 58 -8.56 -27.74 -0.04
CA ILE A 58 -7.69 -28.90 -0.30
C ILE A 58 -8.50 -30.18 -0.16
N LEU A 59 -9.25 -30.31 0.93
CA LEU A 59 -10.10 -31.47 1.19
C LEU A 59 -11.19 -31.62 0.13
N CYS A 60 -11.75 -30.52 -0.37
CA CYS A 60 -12.71 -30.54 -1.48
C CYS A 60 -12.10 -31.12 -2.76
N GLU A 61 -10.86 -30.79 -3.09
CA GLU A 61 -10.17 -31.35 -4.26
C GLU A 61 -9.79 -32.83 -4.06
N GLU A 62 -9.36 -33.22 -2.85
CA GLU A 62 -9.13 -34.63 -2.51
C GLU A 62 -10.41 -35.45 -2.66
N LEU A 63 -11.54 -34.92 -2.19
CA LEU A 63 -12.85 -35.53 -2.34
C LEU A 63 -13.22 -35.71 -3.80
N LYS A 64 -13.10 -34.66 -4.60
CA LYS A 64 -13.37 -34.67 -6.04
C LYS A 64 -12.51 -35.70 -6.78
N SER A 65 -11.21 -35.73 -6.47
CA SER A 65 -10.25 -36.66 -7.04
C SER A 65 -10.61 -38.12 -6.72
N SER A 66 -11.00 -38.40 -5.47
CA SER A 66 -11.40 -39.75 -5.04
C SER A 66 -12.62 -40.30 -5.81
N MET A 67 -13.50 -39.43 -6.28
CA MET A 67 -14.74 -39.78 -6.98
C MET A 67 -14.62 -39.74 -8.51
N LEU A 68 -13.48 -39.28 -9.06
CA LEU A 68 -13.31 -39.02 -10.49
C LEU A 68 -13.44 -40.30 -11.36
N ASP A 69 -12.93 -41.45 -10.89
CA ASP A 69 -13.10 -42.73 -11.60
C ASP A 69 -14.58 -43.13 -11.69
N VAL A 70 -15.34 -42.92 -10.62
CA VAL A 70 -16.79 -43.23 -10.58
C VAL A 70 -17.54 -42.29 -11.53
N TYR A 71 -17.22 -40.99 -11.49
CA TYR A 71 -17.79 -39.99 -12.39
C TYR A 71 -17.53 -40.30 -13.87
N ASN A 72 -16.31 -40.68 -14.23
CA ASN A 72 -15.98 -41.05 -15.61
C ASN A 72 -16.80 -42.27 -16.09
N ARG A 73 -16.98 -43.28 -15.23
CA ARG A 73 -17.84 -44.44 -15.53
C ARG A 73 -19.31 -44.06 -15.69
N VAL A 74 -19.81 -43.15 -14.86
CA VAL A 74 -21.18 -42.59 -14.95
C VAL A 74 -21.38 -41.88 -16.29
N CYS A 75 -20.44 -41.02 -16.69
CA CYS A 75 -20.48 -40.31 -17.97
C CYS A 75 -20.49 -41.27 -19.18
N ASP A 76 -19.68 -42.33 -19.12
CA ASP A 76 -19.63 -43.36 -20.16
C ASP A 76 -20.94 -44.14 -20.31
N VAL A 77 -21.63 -44.40 -19.19
CA VAL A 77 -22.94 -45.06 -19.20
C VAL A 77 -24.03 -44.14 -19.75
N GLU A 78 -24.04 -42.87 -19.35
CA GLU A 78 -24.98 -41.88 -19.88
C GLU A 78 -24.83 -41.64 -21.38
N ARG A 79 -23.59 -41.53 -21.88
CA ARG A 79 -23.35 -41.32 -23.31
C ARG A 79 -23.95 -42.44 -24.16
N ARG A 80 -23.87 -43.68 -23.66
CA ARG A 80 -24.45 -44.87 -24.31
C ARG A 80 -25.95 -45.00 -24.09
N SER A 81 -26.51 -44.44 -23.02
CA SER A 81 -27.96 -44.50 -22.73
C SER A 81 -28.80 -43.54 -23.56
N ARG A 82 -28.25 -42.42 -24.06
CA ARG A 82 -28.96 -41.53 -25.00
C ARG A 82 -29.44 -42.24 -26.26
N ILE A 83 -28.73 -43.27 -26.70
CA ILE A 83 -29.10 -44.10 -27.86
C ILE A 83 -30.30 -45.01 -27.55
N LEU A 84 -30.54 -45.31 -26.27
CA LEU A 84 -31.48 -46.34 -25.81
C LEU A 84 -32.70 -45.82 -25.03
N MET A 85 -32.77 -44.50 -24.78
CA MET A 85 -33.80 -43.82 -23.99
C MET A 85 -34.01 -44.41 -22.58
N SER A 86 -32.95 -44.89 -21.90
CA SER A 86 -33.04 -45.36 -20.51
C SER A 86 -32.46 -44.34 -19.52
N TYR A 87 -33.31 -43.87 -18.60
CA TYR A 87 -33.00 -42.87 -17.57
C TYR A 87 -32.85 -43.54 -16.19
N ASN A 88 -31.79 -43.19 -15.45
CA ASN A 88 -31.61 -43.59 -14.06
C ASN A 88 -31.45 -42.33 -13.19
N PRO A 89 -32.43 -42.00 -12.33
CA PRO A 89 -32.40 -40.79 -11.50
C PRO A 89 -31.16 -40.70 -10.59
N SER A 90 -30.70 -41.82 -10.04
CA SER A 90 -29.56 -41.85 -9.11
C SER A 90 -28.25 -41.50 -9.82
N ILE A 91 -28.08 -41.96 -11.06
CA ILE A 91 -26.90 -41.67 -11.89
C ILE A 91 -26.91 -40.20 -12.31
N ALA A 92 -28.08 -39.69 -12.74
CA ALA A 92 -28.24 -38.30 -13.13
C ALA A 92 -27.99 -37.35 -11.94
N LYS A 93 -28.53 -37.68 -10.76
CA LYS A 93 -28.29 -36.92 -9.53
C LYS A 93 -26.82 -36.90 -9.14
N PHE A 94 -26.17 -38.07 -9.04
CA PHE A 94 -24.75 -38.13 -8.68
C PHE A 94 -23.88 -37.29 -9.64
N LYS A 95 -24.17 -37.33 -10.93
CA LYS A 95 -23.44 -36.54 -11.93
C LYS A 95 -23.62 -35.04 -11.70
N ASP A 96 -24.86 -34.59 -11.53
CA ASP A 96 -25.18 -33.19 -11.25
C ASP A 96 -24.52 -32.73 -9.94
N ASP A 97 -24.62 -33.54 -8.88
CA ASP A 97 -23.98 -33.27 -7.60
C ASP A 97 -22.45 -33.18 -7.75
N PHE A 98 -21.81 -34.06 -8.53
CA PHE A 98 -20.36 -34.06 -8.74
C PHE A 98 -19.91 -32.83 -9.53
N GLU A 99 -20.66 -32.45 -10.58
CA GLU A 99 -20.40 -31.23 -11.35
C GLU A 99 -20.56 -29.97 -10.47
N ASN A 100 -21.44 -30.02 -9.47
CA ASN A 100 -21.73 -28.93 -8.52
C ASN A 100 -21.09 -29.13 -7.12
N LEU A 101 -20.06 -29.97 -7.00
CA LEU A 101 -19.50 -30.36 -5.70
C LEU A 101 -19.04 -29.16 -4.85
N HIS A 102 -18.46 -28.13 -5.48
CA HIS A 102 -18.05 -26.91 -4.77
C HIS A 102 -19.23 -26.20 -4.10
N SER A 103 -20.36 -26.09 -4.80
CA SER A 103 -21.58 -25.47 -4.25
C SER A 103 -22.16 -26.27 -3.08
N ILE A 104 -22.08 -27.61 -3.14
CA ILE A 104 -22.49 -28.50 -2.06
C ILE A 104 -21.60 -28.29 -0.82
N VAL A 105 -20.28 -28.25 -1.03
CA VAL A 105 -19.30 -27.98 0.02
C VAL A 105 -19.49 -26.59 0.62
N ASP A 106 -19.76 -25.56 -0.20
CA ASP A 106 -20.07 -24.22 0.28
C ASP A 106 -21.33 -24.17 1.15
N ALA A 107 -22.39 -24.89 0.75
CA ALA A 107 -23.61 -24.99 1.54
C ALA A 107 -23.35 -25.68 2.89
N HIS A 108 -22.59 -26.79 2.89
CA HIS A 108 -22.16 -27.47 4.10
C HIS A 108 -21.33 -26.55 5.02
N ASN A 109 -20.32 -25.90 4.48
CA ASN A 109 -19.45 -24.99 5.22
C ASN A 109 -20.21 -23.77 5.76
N ASN A 110 -21.24 -23.28 5.06
CA ASN A 110 -22.09 -22.21 5.57
C ASN A 110 -22.93 -22.68 6.76
N ARG A 111 -23.50 -23.89 6.72
CA ARG A 111 -24.17 -24.50 7.88
C ARG A 111 -23.21 -24.66 9.06
N PHE A 112 -22.00 -25.16 8.81
CA PHE A 112 -20.94 -25.26 9.83
C PHE A 112 -20.63 -23.89 10.46
N LYS A 113 -20.46 -22.84 9.64
CA LYS A 113 -20.21 -21.47 10.14
C LYS A 113 -21.38 -21.00 11.01
N ASP A 114 -22.61 -21.17 10.55
CA ASP A 114 -23.80 -20.74 11.29
C ASP A 114 -23.93 -21.47 12.64
N ASP A 115 -23.57 -22.76 12.69
CA ASP A 115 -23.50 -23.53 13.94
C ASP A 115 -22.45 -22.96 14.89
N LYS A 116 -21.24 -22.68 14.40
CA LYS A 116 -20.16 -22.08 15.20
C LYS A 116 -20.47 -20.67 15.69
N LEU A 117 -21.16 -19.87 14.87
CA LEU A 117 -21.64 -18.54 15.27
C LEU A 117 -22.64 -18.62 16.41
N ARG A 118 -23.56 -19.60 16.38
CA ARG A 118 -24.53 -19.82 17.46
C ARG A 118 -23.84 -20.37 18.72
N GLU A 119 -22.99 -21.38 18.57
CA GLU A 119 -22.23 -22.03 19.64
C GLU A 119 -21.38 -21.01 20.42
N HIS A 120 -20.73 -20.09 19.70
CA HIS A 120 -19.79 -19.13 20.29
C HIS A 120 -20.33 -17.70 20.36
N LYS A 121 -21.66 -17.51 20.32
CA LYS A 121 -22.28 -16.18 20.35
C LYS A 121 -21.79 -15.32 21.53
N ALA A 122 -21.78 -15.88 22.74
CA ALA A 122 -21.36 -15.17 23.94
C ALA A 122 -19.90 -14.71 23.87
N PHE A 123 -19.02 -15.50 23.24
CA PHE A 123 -17.63 -15.12 23.00
C PHE A 123 -17.55 -13.92 22.05
N PHE A 124 -18.22 -13.97 20.91
CA PHE A 124 -18.18 -12.86 19.94
C PHE A 124 -18.80 -11.56 20.45
N ASP A 125 -19.74 -11.65 21.39
CA ASP A 125 -20.37 -10.50 22.03
C ASP A 125 -19.46 -9.83 23.08
N THR A 126 -18.44 -10.53 23.60
CA THR A 126 -17.69 -10.08 24.80
C THR A 126 -16.16 -10.12 24.67
N VAL A 127 -15.62 -10.74 23.62
CA VAL A 127 -14.16 -10.90 23.43
C VAL A 127 -13.42 -9.57 23.29
N LEU A 128 -14.09 -8.54 22.77
CA LEU A 128 -13.56 -7.18 22.63
C LEU A 128 -14.45 -6.18 23.36
N ALA A 129 -13.96 -4.95 23.52
CA ALA A 129 -14.72 -3.85 24.11
C ALA A 129 -16.05 -3.56 23.39
N TYR A 130 -16.10 -3.82 22.08
CA TYR A 130 -17.31 -3.74 21.27
C TYR A 130 -17.57 -5.11 20.61
N PRO A 131 -18.84 -5.57 20.56
CA PRO A 131 -19.19 -6.80 19.88
C PRO A 131 -18.73 -6.80 18.42
N LEU A 132 -18.22 -7.95 17.97
CA LEU A 132 -17.89 -8.13 16.56
C LEU A 132 -19.17 -8.17 15.72
N ASP A 133 -19.15 -7.66 14.50
CA ASP A 133 -20.29 -7.77 13.57
C ASP A 133 -20.33 -9.15 12.88
N ASP A 134 -21.44 -9.47 12.22
CA ASP A 134 -21.64 -10.79 11.60
C ASP A 134 -20.61 -11.12 10.52
N GLN A 135 -20.11 -10.14 9.76
CA GLN A 135 -19.10 -10.38 8.72
C GLN A 135 -17.74 -10.70 9.37
N GLN A 136 -17.36 -9.95 10.40
CA GLN A 136 -16.16 -10.22 11.19
C GLN A 136 -16.24 -11.61 11.83
N ARG A 137 -17.36 -11.95 12.48
CA ARG A 137 -17.55 -13.28 13.08
C ARG A 137 -17.46 -14.40 12.05
N ARG A 138 -18.12 -14.25 10.88
CA ARG A 138 -18.05 -15.21 9.77
C ARG A 138 -16.62 -15.44 9.29
N SER A 139 -15.81 -14.37 9.18
CA SER A 139 -14.38 -14.49 8.84
C SER A 139 -13.57 -15.22 9.92
N ILE A 140 -13.94 -15.06 11.18
CA ILE A 140 -13.26 -15.68 12.33
C ILE A 140 -13.55 -17.17 12.42
N VAL A 141 -14.80 -17.61 12.21
CA VAL A 141 -15.16 -19.03 12.25
C VAL A 141 -14.77 -19.82 11.00
N SER A 142 -14.37 -19.15 9.92
CA SER A 142 -13.89 -19.83 8.72
C SER A 142 -12.61 -20.61 9.01
N GLU A 143 -12.58 -21.89 8.63
CA GLU A 143 -11.45 -22.81 8.84
C GLU A 143 -10.74 -23.17 7.53
N GLU A 144 -10.89 -22.32 6.52
CA GLU A 144 -10.02 -22.37 5.33
C GLU A 144 -8.56 -22.22 5.73
N GLN A 145 -7.69 -22.98 5.04
CA GLN A 145 -6.23 -22.86 5.19
C GLN A 145 -5.75 -21.45 4.82
N ASN A 146 -6.31 -20.90 3.75
CA ASN A 146 -5.99 -19.58 3.23
C ASN A 146 -7.25 -18.71 3.23
N CYS A 147 -7.23 -17.60 3.96
CA CYS A 147 -8.36 -16.69 4.06
C CYS A 147 -7.93 -15.26 3.73
N LEU A 148 -8.61 -14.66 2.75
CA LEU A 148 -8.45 -13.24 2.40
C LEU A 148 -9.64 -12.45 2.92
N VAL A 149 -9.39 -11.50 3.81
CA VAL A 149 -10.42 -10.58 4.34
C VAL A 149 -10.21 -9.19 3.74
N VAL A 150 -11.08 -8.82 2.80
CA VAL A 150 -11.06 -7.50 2.14
C VAL A 150 -11.99 -6.55 2.89
N SER A 151 -11.50 -5.35 3.23
CA SER A 151 -12.32 -4.38 3.96
C SER A 151 -11.82 -2.94 3.83
N SER A 152 -12.77 -2.00 3.79
CA SER A 152 -12.52 -0.56 3.71
C SER A 152 -11.81 -0.02 4.97
N ALA A 153 -11.27 1.20 4.90
CA ALA A 153 -10.80 1.89 6.10
C ALA A 153 -11.92 2.00 7.16
N GLY A 154 -11.58 1.90 8.45
CA GLY A 154 -12.54 2.02 9.55
C GLY A 154 -13.45 0.81 9.83
N SER A 155 -13.43 -0.23 8.99
CA SER A 155 -14.26 -1.46 9.13
C SER A 155 -13.86 -2.44 10.26
N GLY A 156 -12.90 -2.07 11.10
CA GLY A 156 -12.47 -2.94 12.21
C GLY A 156 -11.52 -4.09 11.83
N LYS A 157 -10.70 -3.95 10.78
CA LYS A 157 -9.64 -4.93 10.41
C LYS A 157 -8.86 -5.48 11.60
N THR A 158 -8.36 -4.57 12.45
CA THR A 158 -7.59 -4.94 13.63
C THR A 158 -8.44 -5.73 14.62
N SER A 159 -9.71 -5.37 14.80
CA SER A 159 -10.67 -6.10 15.64
C SER A 159 -10.90 -7.52 15.12
N SER A 160 -11.03 -7.72 13.80
CA SER A 160 -11.14 -9.05 13.20
C SER A 160 -9.90 -9.91 13.46
N ILE A 161 -8.70 -9.32 13.33
CA ILE A 161 -7.43 -10.02 13.61
C ILE A 161 -7.37 -10.45 15.08
N VAL A 162 -7.61 -9.52 16.00
CA VAL A 162 -7.60 -9.82 17.45
C VAL A 162 -8.65 -10.87 17.78
N GLY A 163 -9.88 -10.71 17.28
CA GLY A 163 -10.95 -11.68 17.46
C GLY A 163 -10.61 -13.08 16.91
N LYS A 164 -9.91 -13.17 15.78
CA LYS A 164 -9.44 -14.44 15.21
C LYS A 164 -8.41 -15.10 16.13
N VAL A 165 -7.43 -14.35 16.61
CA VAL A 165 -6.39 -14.88 17.50
C VAL A 165 -7.01 -15.39 18.81
N GLU A 166 -7.87 -14.58 19.44
CA GLU A 166 -8.57 -14.99 20.66
C GLU A 166 -9.45 -16.22 20.42
N TYR A 167 -10.11 -16.33 19.27
CA TYR A 167 -10.89 -17.52 18.91
C TYR A 167 -10.00 -18.76 18.79
N LEU A 168 -8.84 -18.64 18.13
CA LEU A 168 -7.89 -19.74 17.98
C LEU A 168 -7.35 -20.20 19.35
N ILE A 169 -7.04 -19.28 20.24
CA ILE A 169 -6.51 -19.60 21.57
C ILE A 169 -7.62 -20.17 22.47
N GLN A 170 -8.73 -19.44 22.63
CA GLN A 170 -9.75 -19.76 23.64
C GLN A 170 -10.71 -20.87 23.21
N LYS A 171 -11.04 -20.98 21.91
CA LYS A 171 -12.04 -21.94 21.38
C LYS A 171 -11.41 -23.10 20.65
N LYS A 172 -10.30 -22.87 19.95
CA LYS A 172 -9.55 -23.94 19.26
C LYS A 172 -8.37 -24.47 20.06
N HIS A 173 -8.09 -23.91 21.24
CA HIS A 173 -7.02 -24.36 22.13
C HIS A 173 -5.64 -24.42 21.44
N ILE A 174 -5.42 -23.51 20.48
CA ILE A 174 -4.12 -23.37 19.81
C ILE A 174 -3.18 -22.61 20.73
N SER A 175 -2.00 -23.19 20.98
CA SER A 175 -0.94 -22.51 21.73
C SER A 175 -0.59 -21.17 21.05
N PRO A 176 -0.50 -20.05 21.80
CA PRO A 176 -0.14 -18.75 21.23
C PRO A 176 1.20 -18.77 20.47
N GLU A 177 2.15 -19.62 20.88
CA GLU A 177 3.45 -19.80 20.22
C GLU A 177 3.36 -20.36 18.79
N ARG A 178 2.22 -20.97 18.44
CA ARG A 178 1.94 -21.47 17.08
C ARG A 178 1.28 -20.41 16.18
N ILE A 179 1.05 -19.20 16.70
CA ILE A 179 0.41 -18.11 15.98
C ILE A 179 1.47 -17.05 15.65
N LEU A 180 1.61 -16.72 14.38
CA LEU A 180 2.53 -15.68 13.89
C LEU A 180 1.73 -14.45 13.45
N LEU A 181 2.04 -13.31 14.05
CA LEU A 181 1.46 -12.02 13.69
C LEU A 181 2.49 -11.14 12.99
N ILE A 182 2.20 -10.73 11.76
CA ILE A 182 3.07 -9.85 10.97
C ILE A 182 2.33 -8.60 10.55
N SER A 183 3.00 -7.45 10.66
CA SER A 183 2.54 -6.16 10.16
C SER A 183 3.67 -5.42 9.43
N TYR A 184 3.32 -4.38 8.68
CA TYR A 184 4.31 -3.60 7.93
C TYR A 184 5.14 -2.67 8.82
N THR A 185 4.49 -2.02 9.80
CA THR A 185 5.13 -1.01 10.66
C THR A 185 5.38 -1.52 12.07
N HIS A 186 6.42 -1.00 12.71
CA HIS A 186 6.72 -1.32 14.11
C HIS A 186 5.56 -0.92 15.04
N LYS A 187 4.94 0.24 14.78
CA LYS A 187 3.79 0.74 15.57
C LYS A 187 2.62 -0.24 15.53
N ALA A 188 2.23 -0.72 14.35
CA ALA A 188 1.11 -1.66 14.23
C ALA A 188 1.42 -3.03 14.84
N ALA A 189 2.66 -3.53 14.70
CA ALA A 189 3.08 -4.77 15.35
C ALA A 189 3.08 -4.65 16.89
N ALA A 190 3.56 -3.54 17.43
CA ALA A 190 3.54 -3.25 18.86
C ALA A 190 2.11 -3.16 19.39
N GLU A 191 1.24 -2.43 18.69
CA GLU A 191 -0.18 -2.30 19.05
C GLU A 191 -0.90 -3.65 19.07
N LEU A 192 -0.66 -4.53 18.09
CA LEU A 192 -1.20 -5.88 18.10
C LEU A 192 -0.71 -6.70 19.30
N THR A 193 0.56 -6.55 19.67
CA THR A 193 1.14 -7.24 20.83
C THR A 193 0.51 -6.76 22.14
N GLU A 194 0.34 -5.44 22.30
CA GLU A 194 -0.27 -4.84 23.48
C GLU A 194 -1.74 -5.25 23.63
N ARG A 195 -2.48 -5.33 22.53
CA ARG A 195 -3.88 -5.77 22.51
C ARG A 195 -4.05 -7.26 22.84
N MET A 196 -3.02 -8.09 22.70
CA MET A 196 -3.06 -9.53 22.89
C MET A 196 -1.88 -10.01 23.75
N PRO A 197 -1.87 -9.71 25.06
CA PRO A 197 -0.74 -9.97 25.96
C PRO A 197 -0.65 -11.45 26.37
N HIS A 198 -0.67 -12.37 25.42
CA HIS A 198 -0.50 -13.80 25.64
C HIS A 198 0.99 -14.16 25.66
N PRO A 199 1.48 -14.93 26.66
CA PRO A 199 2.84 -15.43 26.65
C PRO A 199 3.16 -16.20 25.36
N GLY A 200 4.29 -15.88 24.73
CA GLY A 200 4.73 -16.51 23.48
C GLY A 200 4.13 -15.92 22.19
N LEU A 201 3.14 -15.03 22.29
CA LEU A 201 2.59 -14.30 21.15
C LEU A 201 3.22 -12.91 21.06
N ARG A 202 3.75 -12.56 19.88
CA ARG A 202 4.17 -11.18 19.59
C ARG A 202 3.95 -10.82 18.13
N GLY A 203 3.62 -9.56 17.90
CA GLY A 203 3.61 -8.94 16.58
C GLY A 203 5.01 -8.67 16.08
N TYR A 204 5.25 -8.94 14.79
CA TYR A 204 6.51 -8.69 14.11
C TYR A 204 6.31 -7.76 12.92
N THR A 205 7.38 -7.06 12.56
CA THR A 205 7.56 -6.66 11.16
C THR A 205 8.28 -7.75 10.39
N PHE A 206 8.15 -7.78 9.06
CA PHE A 206 8.89 -8.71 8.21
C PHE A 206 10.40 -8.69 8.51
N HIS A 207 10.99 -7.50 8.60
CA HIS A 207 12.41 -7.31 8.92
C HIS A 207 12.77 -7.83 10.30
N LYS A 208 11.93 -7.57 11.32
CA LYS A 208 12.20 -8.03 12.69
C LYS A 208 12.14 -9.55 12.79
N LEU A 209 11.15 -10.17 12.14
CA LEU A 209 11.04 -11.63 12.07
C LEU A 209 12.27 -12.24 11.39
N ALA A 210 12.68 -11.71 10.23
CA ALA A 210 13.85 -12.19 9.52
C ALA A 210 15.13 -12.06 10.35
N LEU A 211 15.34 -10.92 11.00
CA LEU A 211 16.48 -10.72 11.89
C LEU A 211 16.49 -11.72 13.05
N ASP A 212 15.35 -12.00 13.65
CA ASP A 212 15.26 -12.96 14.77
C ASP A 212 15.54 -14.40 14.30
N ILE A 213 15.06 -14.80 13.12
CA ILE A 213 15.38 -16.09 12.50
C ILE A 213 16.88 -16.22 12.24
N ILE A 214 17.49 -15.20 11.60
CA ILE A 214 18.93 -15.20 11.32
C ILE A 214 19.71 -15.27 12.63
N SER A 215 19.38 -14.42 13.59
CA SER A 215 20.07 -14.35 14.89
C SER A 215 20.00 -15.67 15.65
N ALA A 216 18.86 -16.35 15.60
CA ALA A 216 18.69 -17.67 16.21
C ALA A 216 19.59 -18.72 15.55
N GLN A 217 19.73 -18.69 14.23
CA GLN A 217 20.54 -19.64 13.48
C GLN A 217 22.04 -19.36 13.58
N SER A 218 22.45 -18.10 13.47
CA SER A 218 23.86 -17.67 13.52
C SER A 218 24.41 -17.53 14.94
N LYS A 219 23.53 -17.53 15.96
CA LYS A 219 23.83 -17.17 17.36
C LYS A 219 24.39 -15.75 17.54
N CYS A 220 24.37 -14.93 16.50
CA CYS A 220 24.80 -13.54 16.51
C CYS A 220 23.83 -12.67 15.73
N LYS A 221 23.42 -11.54 16.31
CA LYS A 221 22.55 -10.59 15.60
C LYS A 221 23.35 -9.94 14.47
N PRO A 222 22.91 -10.02 13.21
CA PRO A 222 23.65 -9.40 12.11
C PRO A 222 23.62 -7.88 12.24
N SER A 223 24.78 -7.25 12.11
CA SER A 223 24.87 -5.82 11.83
C SER A 223 24.57 -5.61 10.35
N ILE A 224 23.58 -4.77 10.04
CA ILE A 224 23.21 -4.47 8.64
C ILE A 224 24.22 -3.49 8.04
N CYS A 225 24.66 -2.51 8.84
CA CYS A 225 25.69 -1.55 8.47
C CYS A 225 26.26 -0.91 9.75
N ASP A 226 27.58 -0.91 9.90
CA ASP A 226 28.25 -0.37 11.09
C ASP A 226 28.30 1.16 11.10
N ASN A 227 28.25 1.80 9.92
CA ASN A 227 28.27 3.25 9.76
C ASN A 227 27.37 3.68 8.60
N THR A 228 26.10 3.93 8.91
CA THR A 228 25.10 4.39 7.94
C THR A 228 25.51 5.71 7.29
N ASP A 229 26.17 6.61 8.03
CA ASP A 229 26.62 7.90 7.52
C ASP A 229 27.66 7.71 6.42
N ALA A 230 28.58 6.76 6.57
CA ALA A 230 29.56 6.43 5.53
C ALA A 230 28.89 5.94 4.24
N VAL A 231 27.77 5.20 4.35
CA VAL A 231 26.99 4.77 3.19
C VAL A 231 26.32 5.95 2.51
N PHE A 232 25.69 6.85 3.28
CA PHE A 232 25.10 8.06 2.73
C PHE A 232 26.14 8.95 2.06
N VAL A 233 27.28 9.22 2.71
CA VAL A 233 28.37 10.02 2.14
C VAL A 233 28.87 9.39 0.84
N ARG A 234 28.99 8.06 0.77
CA ARG A 234 29.36 7.37 -0.46
C ARG A 234 28.32 7.60 -1.55
N ILE A 235 27.03 7.41 -1.25
CA ILE A 235 25.93 7.64 -2.19
C ILE A 235 25.94 9.09 -2.69
N TYR A 236 26.06 10.06 -1.78
CA TYR A 236 26.14 11.48 -2.13
C TYR A 236 27.32 11.76 -3.06
N ARG A 237 28.51 11.21 -2.78
CA ARG A 237 29.69 11.38 -3.66
C ARG A 237 29.48 10.76 -5.03
N GLU A 238 28.94 9.54 -5.08
CA GLU A 238 28.63 8.85 -6.33
C GLU A 238 27.63 9.66 -7.18
N LEU A 239 26.55 10.13 -6.56
CA LEU A 239 25.53 10.93 -7.23
C LEU A 239 26.00 12.33 -7.58
N ALA A 240 26.92 12.92 -6.81
CA ALA A 240 27.50 14.24 -7.10
C ALA A 240 28.29 14.26 -8.42
N HIS A 241 28.65 13.14 -9.02
CA HIS A 241 29.21 13.11 -10.37
C HIS A 241 28.16 13.41 -11.46
N ASN A 242 26.88 13.20 -11.17
CA ASN A 242 25.79 13.52 -12.08
C ASN A 242 25.47 15.03 -12.04
N ALA A 243 25.46 15.68 -13.21
CA ALA A 243 25.22 17.12 -13.32
C ALA A 243 23.80 17.55 -12.91
N ASP A 244 22.79 16.74 -13.26
CA ASP A 244 21.40 16.99 -12.89
C ASP A 244 21.22 16.86 -11.39
N TYR A 245 21.85 15.85 -10.78
CA TYR A 245 21.83 15.68 -9.32
C TYR A 245 22.49 16.85 -8.60
N ARG A 246 23.65 17.33 -9.09
CA ARG A 246 24.29 18.53 -8.52
C ARG A 246 23.39 19.75 -8.62
N LYS A 247 22.73 19.95 -9.77
CA LYS A 247 21.79 21.05 -9.96
C LYS A 247 20.64 20.97 -8.96
N CYS A 248 19.98 19.82 -8.84
CA CYS A 248 18.90 19.61 -7.87
C CYS A 248 19.37 19.78 -6.42
N LEU A 249 20.61 19.38 -6.11
CA LEU A 249 21.17 19.55 -4.77
C LEU A 249 21.43 21.03 -4.44
N VAL A 250 21.97 21.80 -5.39
CA VAL A 250 22.15 23.26 -5.24
C VAL A 250 20.82 23.97 -5.11
N GLU A 251 19.83 23.63 -5.95
CA GLU A 251 18.46 24.15 -5.86
C GLU A 251 17.84 23.81 -4.51
N TYR A 252 17.96 22.55 -4.07
CA TYR A 252 17.48 22.12 -2.77
C TYR A 252 18.08 22.97 -1.65
N PHE A 253 19.41 23.18 -1.59
CA PHE A 253 20.02 23.96 -0.51
C PHE A 253 19.72 25.46 -0.61
N ALA A 254 19.62 26.01 -1.82
CA ALA A 254 19.19 27.39 -2.03
C ALA A 254 17.77 27.61 -1.49
N ASP A 255 16.84 26.69 -1.80
CA ASP A 255 15.43 26.77 -1.39
C ASP A 255 15.20 26.28 0.06
N TYR A 256 16.06 25.40 0.59
CA TYR A 256 15.97 24.88 1.96
C TYR A 256 16.18 25.99 2.99
N SER A 257 16.94 27.03 2.64
CA SER A 257 17.09 28.24 3.45
C SER A 257 15.76 28.97 3.67
N ASP A 258 14.78 28.82 2.77
CA ASP A 258 13.44 29.40 2.90
C ASP A 258 12.49 28.47 3.69
N LEU A 259 12.70 27.16 3.62
CA LEU A 259 11.93 26.16 4.39
C LEU A 259 12.24 26.17 5.89
N MET A 260 13.51 26.40 6.27
CA MET A 260 13.90 26.56 7.67
C MET A 260 13.28 27.82 8.29
N GLU A 261 13.18 28.90 7.51
CA GLU A 261 12.50 30.13 7.94
C GLU A 261 10.99 29.90 8.11
N LEU A 262 10.31 29.15 7.24
CA LEU A 262 8.87 28.89 7.39
C LEU A 262 8.48 28.22 8.72
N ASP A 263 9.36 27.35 9.26
CA ASP A 263 9.14 26.62 10.52
C ASP A 263 9.42 27.49 11.76
N GLU A 264 10.38 28.41 11.68
CA GLU A 264 10.58 29.46 12.70
C GLU A 264 9.53 30.57 12.62
N ASP A 265 9.05 30.87 11.42
CA ASP A 265 8.07 31.90 11.12
C ASP A 265 6.65 31.44 11.51
N GLU A 266 6.32 30.14 11.48
CA GLU A 266 5.13 29.56 12.15
C GLU A 266 5.16 29.79 13.68
N LYS A 267 6.30 29.53 14.31
CA LYS A 267 6.50 29.79 15.75
C LYS A 267 6.44 31.28 16.07
N SER A 268 7.03 32.12 15.21
CA SER A 268 7.09 33.57 15.36
C SER A 268 5.78 34.27 15.00
N LYS A 269 4.98 33.74 14.06
CA LYS A 269 3.63 34.25 13.72
C LYS A 269 2.69 34.23 14.90
N ASN A 270 2.77 33.21 15.76
CA ASN A 270 1.98 33.13 16.98
C ASN A 270 2.39 34.19 18.01
N VAL A 271 3.68 34.55 18.08
CA VAL A 271 4.20 35.58 18.99
C VAL A 271 3.99 37.01 18.44
N ARG A 272 4.14 37.20 17.12
CA ARG A 272 4.12 38.50 16.44
C ARG A 272 2.72 39.00 16.12
N ARG A 273 1.74 38.11 15.86
CA ARG A 273 0.30 38.47 15.79
C ARG A 273 -0.22 39.08 17.09
N LEU A 274 0.41 38.74 18.22
CA LEU A 274 0.05 39.28 19.53
C LEU A 274 0.66 40.67 19.80
N GLN A 275 1.66 41.12 19.03
CA GLN A 275 2.43 42.30 19.43
C GLN A 275 2.22 43.57 18.61
N LEU A 276 2.14 43.59 17.27
CA LEU A 276 2.09 44.89 16.58
C LEU A 276 1.34 44.83 15.25
N GLY A 277 0.29 45.64 15.15
CA GLY A 277 -0.19 46.15 13.87
C GLY A 277 0.65 47.37 13.51
N GLU A 278 1.55 47.22 12.54
CA GLU A 278 2.12 48.31 11.74
C GLU A 278 2.99 47.71 10.63
N SER A 279 2.94 48.35 9.47
CA SER A 279 3.75 48.10 8.29
C SER A 279 5.26 48.05 8.62
N THR A 280 5.84 46.86 8.70
CA THR A 280 7.30 46.69 8.74
C THR A 280 7.79 46.07 7.44
N ASP A 281 8.66 46.80 6.75
CA ASP A 281 9.50 46.36 5.63
C ASP A 281 10.19 45.04 6.01
N ARG A 282 9.77 43.94 5.39
CA ARG A 282 10.16 42.59 5.81
C ARG A 282 11.46 42.22 5.11
N ARG A 283 12.58 42.28 5.84
CA ARG A 283 13.89 41.81 5.35
C ARG A 283 14.12 40.33 5.68
N TYR A 284 14.79 39.62 4.78
CA TYR A 284 15.17 38.22 4.92
C TYR A 284 16.62 38.12 5.39
N CYS A 285 16.94 37.19 6.30
CA CYS A 285 18.30 37.00 6.76
C CYS A 285 19.04 36.03 5.82
N ALA A 286 20.19 36.42 5.29
CA ALA A 286 21.03 35.51 4.52
C ALA A 286 21.61 34.42 5.42
N LEU A 287 21.78 33.21 4.88
CA LEU A 287 22.33 32.06 5.63
C LEU A 287 23.80 32.27 6.03
N PHE A 288 24.53 33.07 5.26
CA PHE A 288 25.94 33.33 5.46
C PHE A 288 26.21 34.86 5.52
N PRO A 289 27.24 35.28 6.27
CA PRO A 289 27.61 36.68 6.36
C PRO A 289 28.28 37.22 5.09
N ASP A 290 28.45 38.55 5.03
CA ASP A 290 29.25 39.23 4.02
C ASP A 290 30.77 38.98 4.18
N MET A 291 31.59 39.57 3.31
CA MET A 291 33.05 39.40 3.34
C MET A 291 33.72 39.90 4.64
N ASP A 292 33.06 40.79 5.40
CA ASP A 292 33.57 41.32 6.66
C ASP A 292 33.06 40.50 7.88
N GLY A 293 32.22 39.49 7.65
CA GLY A 293 31.61 38.66 8.68
C GLY A 293 30.31 39.22 9.27
N ASN A 294 29.72 40.25 8.66
CA ASN A 294 28.47 40.85 9.12
C ASN A 294 27.25 40.07 8.62
N GLU A 295 26.19 39.99 9.42
CA GLU A 295 24.90 39.46 9.00
C GLU A 295 24.29 40.31 7.88
N VAL A 296 23.75 39.65 6.85
CA VAL A 296 23.16 40.32 5.68
C VAL A 296 21.64 40.18 5.72
N HIS A 297 20.95 41.32 5.74
CA HIS A 297 19.50 41.40 5.69
C HIS A 297 19.03 41.95 4.34
N VAL A 298 18.54 41.06 3.47
CA VAL A 298 18.14 41.38 2.10
C VAL A 298 16.65 41.69 1.96
N ARG A 299 16.25 42.31 0.85
CA ARG A 299 14.87 42.77 0.63
C ARG A 299 13.97 41.72 -0.03
N SER A 300 14.56 40.71 -0.68
CA SER A 300 13.82 39.67 -1.41
C SER A 300 14.41 38.26 -1.19
N GLY A 301 13.60 37.23 -1.46
CA GLY A 301 14.07 35.84 -1.43
C GLY A 301 15.07 35.55 -2.55
N GLU A 302 14.92 36.24 -3.68
CA GLU A 302 15.84 36.18 -4.81
C GLU A 302 17.22 36.75 -4.45
N GLU A 303 17.30 37.91 -3.79
CA GLU A 303 18.56 38.45 -3.26
C GLU A 303 19.21 37.50 -2.24
N LYS A 304 18.41 36.80 -1.43
CA LYS A 304 18.91 35.79 -0.48
C LYS A 304 19.59 34.63 -1.21
N LYS A 305 19.03 34.19 -2.35
CA LYS A 305 19.65 33.18 -3.21
C LYS A 305 20.94 33.69 -3.85
N ILE A 306 20.98 34.97 -4.23
CA ILE A 306 22.20 35.63 -4.73
C ILE A 306 23.28 35.64 -3.64
N CYS A 307 22.96 36.04 -2.40
CA CYS A 307 23.88 35.95 -1.26
C CYS A 307 24.45 34.54 -1.08
N PHE A 308 23.56 33.52 -1.10
CA PHE A 308 23.96 32.12 -0.96
C PHE A 308 24.95 31.70 -2.05
N LEU A 309 24.68 32.06 -3.31
CA LEU A 309 25.55 31.75 -4.44
C LEU A 309 26.91 32.45 -4.36
N LEU A 310 26.93 33.76 -4.11
CA LEU A 310 28.17 34.53 -3.99
C LEU A 310 29.06 33.95 -2.89
N THR A 311 28.47 33.69 -1.72
CA THR A 311 29.20 33.10 -0.58
C THR A 311 29.69 31.68 -0.89
N SER A 312 28.83 30.83 -1.48
CA SER A 312 29.18 29.44 -1.81
C SER A 312 30.30 29.34 -2.85
N LEU A 313 30.43 30.36 -3.72
CA LEU A 313 31.51 30.47 -4.69
C LEU A 313 32.77 31.14 -4.14
N GLY A 314 32.75 31.60 -2.87
CA GLY A 314 33.87 32.32 -2.25
C GLY A 314 34.10 33.71 -2.88
N VAL A 315 33.05 34.35 -3.38
CA VAL A 315 33.10 35.70 -3.92
C VAL A 315 32.97 36.69 -2.77
N ASP A 316 33.96 37.56 -2.61
CA ASP A 316 33.95 38.63 -1.61
C ASP A 316 32.93 39.71 -2.02
N PHE A 317 31.93 39.96 -1.20
CA PHE A 317 30.92 40.99 -1.46
C PHE A 317 30.45 41.70 -0.19
N ARG A 318 29.86 42.88 -0.37
CA ARG A 318 29.07 43.63 0.63
C ARG A 318 27.69 43.96 0.06
N TYR A 319 26.65 43.85 0.88
CA TYR A 319 25.27 44.19 0.50
C TYR A 319 24.97 45.67 0.79
N GLU A 320 24.36 46.37 -0.17
CA GLU A 320 24.04 47.81 -0.09
C GLU A 320 25.22 48.72 0.34
N GLU A 321 26.45 48.36 -0.04
CA GLU A 321 27.63 49.22 0.18
C GLU A 321 27.48 50.54 -0.62
N PRO A 322 27.77 51.71 -0.03
CA PRO A 322 27.76 52.97 -0.79
C PRO A 322 28.68 52.91 -2.00
N TYR A 323 28.17 53.38 -3.14
CA TYR A 323 28.96 53.53 -4.35
C TYR A 323 30.22 54.37 -4.08
N GLU A 324 31.35 53.98 -4.66
CA GLU A 324 32.66 54.53 -4.30
C GLU A 324 32.85 56.01 -4.66
N HIS A 325 32.08 56.51 -5.61
CA HIS A 325 32.09 57.91 -6.01
C HIS A 325 30.92 58.67 -5.38
N GLN A 326 31.18 59.86 -4.87
CA GLN A 326 30.15 60.75 -4.32
C GLN A 326 29.21 61.19 -5.44
N VAL A 327 27.98 60.69 -5.39
CA VAL A 327 26.91 61.04 -6.34
C VAL A 327 25.71 61.70 -5.66
N ALA A 328 25.67 61.71 -4.32
CA ALA A 328 24.62 62.37 -3.57
C ALA A 328 24.69 63.90 -3.72
N ASP A 329 23.52 64.53 -3.88
CA ASP A 329 23.33 65.97 -3.97
C ASP A 329 22.11 66.43 -3.14
N GLU A 330 21.65 67.68 -3.32
CA GLU A 330 20.48 68.20 -2.58
C GLU A 330 19.18 67.44 -2.86
N ARG A 331 19.11 66.64 -3.92
CA ARG A 331 17.90 65.95 -4.39
C ARG A 331 18.02 64.42 -4.40
N HIS A 332 19.24 63.88 -4.41
CA HIS A 332 19.49 62.44 -4.55
C HIS A 332 20.37 61.92 -3.41
N VAL A 333 20.00 60.76 -2.86
CA VAL A 333 20.80 60.05 -1.86
C VAL A 333 22.01 59.37 -2.50
N GLN A 334 23.00 59.01 -1.68
CA GLN A 334 24.15 58.24 -2.16
C GLN A 334 23.65 56.89 -2.68
N TYR A 335 23.96 56.60 -3.94
CA TYR A 335 23.62 55.34 -4.59
C TYR A 335 24.26 54.16 -3.85
N ARG A 336 23.47 53.10 -3.64
CA ARG A 336 23.84 51.86 -2.96
C ARG A 336 23.36 50.70 -3.83
N PRO A 337 24.22 50.11 -4.67
CA PRO A 337 23.87 48.91 -5.42
C PRO A 337 23.60 47.74 -4.47
N ASP A 338 22.74 46.81 -4.87
CA ASP A 338 22.36 45.67 -4.04
C ASP A 338 23.59 44.88 -3.58
N PHE A 339 24.53 44.59 -4.50
CA PHE A 339 25.76 43.87 -4.19
C PHE A 339 26.99 44.58 -4.74
N SER A 340 27.97 44.84 -3.88
CA SER A 340 29.31 45.31 -4.25
C SER A 340 30.31 44.17 -4.09
N ILE A 341 30.76 43.60 -5.21
CA ILE A 341 31.72 42.50 -5.28
C ILE A 341 33.13 43.08 -5.33
N HIS A 342 33.99 42.62 -4.42
CA HIS A 342 35.39 43.03 -4.31
C HIS A 342 36.29 41.97 -4.93
N TYR A 343 37.24 42.40 -5.76
CA TYR A 343 38.22 41.50 -6.34
C TYR A 343 39.54 42.23 -6.61
N MET A 344 40.59 41.46 -6.91
CA MET A 344 41.91 42.00 -7.25
C MET A 344 42.18 41.80 -8.74
N ASP A 345 42.44 42.89 -9.48
CA ASP A 345 42.92 42.85 -10.86
C ASP A 345 44.36 43.36 -10.93
N GLY A 346 45.30 42.48 -11.28
CA GLY A 346 46.73 42.83 -11.32
C GLY A 346 47.28 43.38 -9.98
N GLY A 347 46.70 42.97 -8.85
CA GLY A 347 47.07 43.46 -7.51
C GLY A 347 46.45 44.79 -7.12
N LYS A 348 45.52 45.34 -7.91
CA LYS A 348 44.73 46.53 -7.57
C LYS A 348 43.34 46.10 -7.08
N PRO A 349 42.84 46.68 -5.99
CA PRO A 349 41.47 46.43 -5.56
C PRO A 349 40.50 47.05 -6.56
N CYS A 350 39.55 46.24 -7.00
CA CYS A 350 38.50 46.61 -7.95
C CYS A 350 37.14 46.25 -7.37
N ARG A 351 36.10 46.96 -7.82
CA ARG A 351 34.70 46.72 -7.44
C ARG A 351 33.85 46.44 -8.67
N LEU A 352 32.99 45.44 -8.57
CA LEU A 352 31.94 45.13 -9.53
C LEU A 352 30.59 45.27 -8.82
N TYR A 353 29.64 45.95 -9.43
CA TYR A 353 28.30 46.15 -8.86
C TYR A 353 27.30 45.23 -9.54
N LEU A 354 26.50 44.53 -8.75
CA LEU A 354 25.44 43.63 -9.21
C LEU A 354 24.12 44.12 -8.63
N GLU A 355 23.17 44.43 -9.52
CA GLU A 355 21.82 44.87 -9.18
C GLU A 355 20.81 43.77 -9.48
N HIS A 356 19.90 43.52 -8.54
CA HIS A 356 18.78 42.63 -8.72
C HIS A 356 17.51 43.41 -9.07
N PHE A 357 17.28 43.55 -10.37
CA PHE A 357 16.02 44.11 -10.84
C PHE A 357 14.93 43.06 -10.69
N GLY A 358 13.88 43.37 -9.92
CA GLY A 358 12.70 42.52 -9.72
C GLY A 358 11.80 42.44 -10.96
N VAL A 359 12.38 42.16 -12.12
CA VAL A 359 11.73 42.06 -13.43
C VAL A 359 12.12 40.74 -14.11
N ASP A 360 11.29 40.30 -15.05
CA ASP A 360 11.58 39.12 -15.86
C ASP A 360 12.56 39.42 -17.01
N GLU A 361 12.82 38.41 -17.85
CA GLU A 361 13.72 38.49 -19.00
C GLU A 361 13.29 39.50 -20.08
N HIS A 362 12.05 39.99 -20.01
CA HIS A 362 11.50 41.01 -20.91
C HIS A 362 11.47 42.40 -20.26
N GLY A 363 12.01 42.54 -19.04
CA GLY A 363 11.98 43.79 -18.28
C GLY A 363 10.62 44.09 -17.64
N MET A 364 9.77 43.06 -17.48
CA MET A 364 8.43 43.22 -16.94
C MET A 364 8.37 42.86 -15.46
N VAL A 365 7.68 43.69 -14.65
CA VAL A 365 7.45 43.41 -13.23
C VAL A 365 6.46 42.25 -13.03
N PRO A 366 6.56 41.48 -11.94
CA PRO A 366 5.60 40.42 -11.62
C PRO A 366 4.15 40.92 -11.50
N THR A 367 3.18 40.10 -11.88
CA THR A 367 1.74 40.47 -11.86
C THR A 367 1.21 40.89 -10.48
N TRP A 368 1.79 40.37 -9.40
CA TRP A 368 1.44 40.77 -8.03
C TRP A 368 1.90 42.20 -7.69
N PHE A 369 2.96 42.70 -8.33
CA PHE A 369 3.50 44.04 -8.08
C PHE A 369 2.50 45.15 -8.44
N ALA A 370 1.77 44.97 -9.54
CA ALA A 370 0.69 45.87 -9.94
C ALA A 370 -0.49 45.81 -8.96
N LYS A 371 -0.87 44.59 -8.54
CA LYS A 371 -2.03 44.32 -7.69
C LYS A 371 -1.88 44.89 -6.27
N ASP A 372 -0.71 44.75 -5.67
CA ASP A 372 -0.44 45.24 -4.31
C ASP A 372 -0.38 46.77 -4.24
N ARG A 373 -0.11 47.43 -5.37
CA ARG A 373 -0.03 48.90 -5.49
C ARG A 373 -1.31 49.53 -6.08
N GLY A 374 -2.32 48.72 -6.39
CA GLY A 374 -3.57 49.18 -7.01
C GLY A 374 -3.38 49.80 -8.40
N LEU A 375 -2.30 49.45 -9.10
CA LEU A 375 -1.97 49.93 -10.44
C LEU A 375 -2.45 48.92 -11.48
N THR A 376 -2.70 49.39 -12.70
CA THR A 376 -2.80 48.47 -13.84
C THR A 376 -1.42 47.87 -14.13
N TYR A 377 -1.39 46.70 -14.78
CA TYR A 377 -0.12 46.04 -15.11
C TYR A 377 0.76 46.89 -16.03
N GLU A 378 0.16 47.64 -16.95
CA GLU A 378 0.86 48.56 -17.86
C GLU A 378 1.48 49.74 -17.09
N GLU A 379 0.71 50.41 -16.22
CA GLU A 379 1.21 51.49 -15.35
C GLU A 379 2.31 51.03 -14.40
N ALA A 380 2.22 49.79 -13.89
CA ALA A 380 3.21 49.22 -13.00
C ALA A 380 4.57 48.99 -13.70
N ASN A 381 4.54 48.60 -14.98
CA ASN A 381 5.73 48.41 -15.81
C ASN A 381 6.34 49.75 -16.24
N GLU A 382 5.53 50.73 -16.65
CA GLU A 382 6.03 52.07 -16.96
C GLU A 382 6.69 52.71 -15.73
N ARG A 383 6.01 52.66 -14.58
CA ARG A 383 6.50 53.27 -13.34
C ARG A 383 7.77 52.63 -12.79
N TYR A 384 7.99 51.33 -13.01
CA TYR A 384 9.21 50.66 -12.58
C TYR A 384 10.39 50.97 -13.50
N ASN A 385 10.15 51.10 -14.80
CA ASN A 385 11.18 51.37 -15.81
C ASN A 385 11.62 52.85 -15.85
N ASP A 386 10.78 53.78 -15.38
CA ASP A 386 11.10 55.21 -15.32
C ASP A 386 12.02 55.62 -14.14
N GLY A 387 12.33 54.70 -13.21
CA GLY A 387 13.24 54.92 -12.08
C GLY A 387 12.55 55.36 -10.79
#